data_AF-A0A2E8WWY5-F1
#
_entry.id   AF-A0A2E8WWY5-F1
#
_cell.length_a   1.000
_cell.length_b   1.000
_cell.length_c   1.000
_cell.angle_alpha   90.00
_cell.angle_beta   90.00
_cell.angle_gamma   90.00
#
_symmetry.space_group_name_H-M   'P 1'
#
loop_
_entity.id
_entity.type
_entity.pdbx_description
1 polymer ?
#
loop_
_entity_poly.entity_id
_entity_poly.type
_entity_poly.pdbx_seq_one_letter_code
_entity_poly.pdbx_strand_id
1 'polypeptide(L)'
;MPEELAEKFKGGPITTFDMAEAYVEVTRQALRPKEAIKRSMDQHMAMIQHASEDYWDAAELVDLLADDIKFRVKQYAKCIAKATTNYKNWLEEEYTRNLKTALRHAFNDN
;
A
#
# COMPACT_ATOMS: atom_id res chain seq x y z
N MET A 1 -7.45 10.12 2.58
CA MET A 1 -7.13 10.52 1.20
C MET A 1 -7.86 11.82 0.88
N PRO A 2 -7.20 12.84 0.28
CA PRO A 2 -7.86 14.06 -0.21
C PRO A 2 -8.87 13.78 -1.33
N GLU A 3 -9.88 14.64 -1.50
CA GLU A 3 -10.97 14.46 -2.47
C GLU A 3 -10.47 14.44 -3.93
N GLU A 4 -9.53 15.33 -4.28
CA GLU A 4 -8.91 15.37 -5.63
C GLU A 4 -8.18 14.07 -5.98
N LEU A 5 -7.53 13.44 -4.99
CA LEU A 5 -6.86 12.15 -5.17
C LEU A 5 -7.87 11.00 -5.26
N ALA A 6 -9.01 11.10 -4.56
CA ALA A 6 -10.07 10.11 -4.65
C ALA A 6 -10.76 10.09 -6.02
N GLU A 7 -10.92 11.25 -6.67
CA GLU A 7 -11.49 11.33 -8.03
C GLU A 7 -10.63 10.59 -9.07
N LYS A 8 -9.30 10.55 -8.89
CA LYS A 8 -8.40 9.77 -9.77
C LYS A 8 -8.67 8.25 -9.73
N PHE A 9 -9.31 7.75 -8.67
CA PHE A 9 -9.62 6.32 -8.51
C PHE A 9 -11.10 5.99 -8.80
N LYS A 10 -11.87 6.95 -9.31
CA LYS A 10 -13.31 6.81 -9.54
C LYS A 10 -13.59 5.81 -10.66
N GLY A 11 -14.51 4.87 -10.40
CA GLY A 11 -14.79 3.77 -11.33
C GLY A 11 -13.74 2.66 -11.30
N GLY A 12 -12.75 2.76 -10.41
CA GLY A 12 -11.68 1.80 -10.24
C GLY A 12 -11.92 0.79 -9.11
N PRO A 13 -10.85 0.09 -8.68
CA PRO A 13 -10.91 -0.87 -7.58
C PRO A 13 -11.20 -0.21 -6.23
N ILE A 14 -11.49 -1.04 -5.21
CA ILE A 14 -11.79 -0.60 -3.84
C ILE A 14 -10.65 0.27 -3.31
N THR A 15 -10.97 1.49 -2.86
CA THR A 15 -9.98 2.47 -2.38
C THR A 15 -9.74 2.41 -0.87
N THR A 16 -10.68 1.85 -0.11
CA THR A 16 -10.58 1.68 1.35
C THR A 16 -9.86 0.39 1.72
N PHE A 17 -9.00 0.45 2.74
CA PHE A 17 -8.29 -0.72 3.26
C PHE A 17 -8.24 -0.70 4.79
N ASP A 18 -8.80 -1.72 5.43
CA ASP A 18 -8.68 -1.92 6.88
C ASP A 18 -7.49 -2.84 7.19
N MET A 19 -6.41 -2.23 7.70
CA MET A 19 -5.20 -2.96 8.05
C MET A 19 -5.39 -3.89 9.27
N ALA A 20 -6.24 -3.51 10.22
CA ALA A 20 -6.47 -4.35 11.40
C ALA A 20 -7.26 -5.60 11.01
N GLU A 21 -8.28 -5.45 10.16
CA GLU A 21 -9.03 -6.58 9.61
C GLU A 21 -8.13 -7.49 8.76
N ALA A 22 -7.36 -6.92 7.82
CA ALA A 22 -6.42 -7.69 7.00
C ALA A 22 -5.42 -8.48 7.85
N TYR A 23 -4.92 -7.89 8.94
CA TYR A 23 -4.04 -8.58 9.89
C TYR A 23 -4.73 -9.75 10.59
N VAL A 24 -5.97 -9.56 11.05
CA VAL A 24 -6.77 -10.61 11.70
C VAL A 24 -7.02 -11.77 10.72
N GLU A 25 -7.38 -11.47 9.47
CA GLU A 25 -7.58 -12.48 8.44
C GLU A 25 -6.31 -13.28 8.14
N VAL A 26 -5.19 -12.59 7.93
CA VAL A 26 -3.87 -13.21 7.71
C VAL A 26 -3.51 -14.16 8.86
N THR A 27 -3.78 -13.72 10.09
CA THR A 27 -3.54 -14.54 11.29
C THR A 27 -4.46 -15.76 11.34
N ARG A 28 -5.76 -15.60 11.03
CA ARG A 28 -6.73 -16.71 10.94
C ARG A 28 -6.35 -17.73 9.88
N GLN A 29 -5.71 -17.28 8.80
CA GLN A 29 -5.20 -18.13 7.72
C GLN A 29 -3.85 -18.77 8.04
N ALA A 30 -3.30 -18.59 9.25
CA ALA A 30 -1.97 -19.05 9.65
C ALA A 30 -0.84 -18.56 8.73
N LEU A 31 -1.03 -17.41 8.07
CA LEU A 31 -0.04 -16.77 7.22
C LEU A 31 0.89 -15.87 8.05
N ARG A 32 2.03 -15.51 7.45
CA ARG A 32 2.98 -14.59 8.09
C ARG A 32 2.34 -13.21 8.24
N PRO A 33 2.49 -12.52 9.39
CA PRO A 33 1.92 -11.18 9.60
C PRO A 33 2.20 -10.17 8.49
N LYS A 34 3.40 -10.24 7.89
CA LYS A 34 3.82 -9.38 6.76
C LYS A 34 2.91 -9.51 5.52
N GLU A 35 2.13 -10.58 5.42
CA GLU A 35 1.13 -10.72 4.36
C GLU A 35 0.06 -9.62 4.39
N ALA A 36 -0.26 -9.05 5.56
CA ALA A 36 -1.21 -7.92 5.65
C ALA A 36 -0.66 -6.67 4.95
N ILE A 37 0.66 -6.44 5.07
CA ILE A 37 1.37 -5.38 4.34
C ILE A 37 1.34 -5.68 2.84
N LYS A 38 1.57 -6.94 2.43
CA LYS A 38 1.52 -7.33 1.02
C LYS A 38 0.12 -7.07 0.43
N ARG A 39 -0.96 -7.50 1.10
CA ARG A 39 -2.35 -7.23 0.65
C ARG A 39 -2.65 -5.74 0.51
N SER A 40 -2.16 -4.94 1.46
CA SER A 40 -2.27 -3.48 1.37
C SER A 40 -1.56 -2.93 0.13
N MET A 41 -0.35 -3.42 -0.15
CA MET A 41 0.45 -2.99 -1.29
C MET A 41 -0.17 -3.43 -2.62
N ASP A 42 -0.71 -4.65 -2.68
CA ASP A 42 -1.42 -5.18 -3.84
C ASP A 42 -2.67 -4.31 -4.15
N GLN A 43 -3.38 -3.85 -3.11
CA GLN A 43 -4.51 -2.92 -3.27
C GLN A 43 -4.06 -1.54 -3.79
N HIS A 44 -2.98 -0.96 -3.23
CA HIS A 44 -2.41 0.28 -3.79
C HIS A 44 -1.96 0.12 -5.23
N MET A 45 -1.32 -1.00 -5.57
CA MET A 45 -0.87 -1.28 -6.93
C MET A 45 -2.05 -1.30 -7.91
N ALA A 46 -3.14 -1.99 -7.57
CA ALA A 46 -4.34 -2.02 -8.41
C ALA A 46 -4.97 -0.64 -8.59
N MET A 47 -5.03 0.16 -7.53
CA MET A 47 -5.53 1.54 -7.59
C MET A 47 -4.67 2.40 -8.52
N ILE A 48 -3.35 2.34 -8.36
CA ILE A 48 -2.40 3.15 -9.12
C ILE A 48 -2.43 2.74 -10.59
N GLN A 49 -2.39 1.44 -10.90
CA GLN A 49 -2.47 0.95 -12.28
C GLN A 49 -3.75 1.37 -13.01
N HIS A 50 -4.88 1.47 -12.29
CA HIS A 50 -6.12 1.97 -12.87
C HIS A 50 -6.05 3.45 -13.22
N ALA A 51 -5.31 4.23 -12.44
CA ALA A 51 -5.28 5.69 -12.50
C ALA A 51 -4.03 6.27 -13.20
N SER A 52 -3.22 5.42 -13.84
CA SER A 52 -1.94 5.80 -14.46
C SER A 52 -1.84 5.26 -15.88
N GLU A 53 -1.33 6.07 -16.80
CA GLU A 53 -1.07 5.64 -18.18
C GLU A 53 0.30 5.00 -18.31
N ASP A 54 1.28 5.52 -17.57
CA ASP A 54 2.65 5.01 -17.56
C ASP A 54 3.27 4.94 -16.14
N TYR A 55 4.55 4.56 -16.09
CA TYR A 55 5.28 4.48 -14.82
C TYR A 55 5.47 5.85 -14.14
N TRP A 56 5.57 6.94 -14.89
CA TRP A 56 5.80 8.28 -14.33
C TRP A 56 4.57 8.77 -13.58
N ASP A 57 3.38 8.60 -14.18
CA ASP A 57 2.10 8.85 -13.51
C ASP A 57 1.99 8.00 -12.23
N ALA A 58 2.36 6.72 -12.34
CA ALA A 58 2.28 5.79 -11.23
C ALA A 58 3.22 6.19 -10.09
N ALA A 59 4.43 6.66 -10.41
CA ALA A 59 5.39 7.12 -9.42
C ALA A 59 4.90 8.36 -8.66
N GLU A 60 4.23 9.30 -9.35
CA GLU A 60 3.60 10.47 -8.72
C GLU A 60 2.47 10.04 -7.78
N LEU A 61 1.61 9.11 -8.19
CA LEU A 61 0.55 8.59 -7.34
C LEU A 61 1.08 7.90 -6.07
N VAL A 62 2.20 7.17 -6.16
CA VAL A 62 2.84 6.60 -4.97
C VAL A 62 3.23 7.70 -3.97
N ASP A 63 3.79 8.81 -4.46
CA ASP A 63 4.21 9.92 -3.61
C ASP A 63 3.00 10.64 -2.98
N LEU A 64 1.90 10.78 -3.73
CA LEU A 64 0.63 11.30 -3.20
C LEU A 64 -0.03 10.38 -2.16
N LEU A 65 0.28 9.07 -2.20
CA LEU A 65 -0.21 8.07 -1.24
C LEU A 65 0.71 7.89 -0.03
N ALA A 66 1.80 8.64 0.10
CA ALA A 66 2.78 8.48 1.18
C ALA A 66 2.16 8.54 2.60
N ASP A 67 1.23 9.48 2.83
CA ASP A 67 0.54 9.60 4.11
C ASP A 67 -0.40 8.42 4.39
N ASP A 68 -1.03 7.86 3.35
CA ASP A 68 -1.87 6.66 3.47
C ASP A 68 -1.01 5.42 3.78
N ILE A 69 0.13 5.26 3.10
CA ILE A 69 1.11 4.20 3.39
C ILE A 69 1.56 4.28 4.85
N LYS A 70 1.97 5.46 5.30
CA LYS A 70 2.38 5.72 6.68
C LYS A 70 1.28 5.38 7.68
N PHE A 71 0.03 5.77 7.38
CA PHE A 71 -1.10 5.43 8.23
C PHE A 71 -1.31 3.91 8.33
N ARG A 72 -1.26 3.19 7.21
CA ARG A 72 -1.41 1.73 7.17
C ARG A 72 -0.29 1.01 7.92
N VAL A 73 0.97 1.43 7.74
CA VAL A 73 2.11 0.88 8.51
C VAL A 73 1.92 1.15 10.01
N LYS A 74 1.43 2.33 10.40
CA LYS A 74 1.11 2.64 11.79
C LYS A 74 0.02 1.72 12.35
N GLN A 75 -1.03 1.42 11.59
CA GLN A 75 -2.07 0.48 12.04
C GLN A 75 -1.50 -0.94 12.18
N TYR A 76 -0.75 -1.41 11.18
CA TYR A 76 -0.07 -2.72 11.24
C TYR A 76 0.85 -2.84 12.47
N ALA A 77 1.62 -1.78 12.75
CA ALA A 77 2.51 -1.73 13.90
C ALA A 77 1.80 -1.83 15.25
N LYS A 78 0.52 -1.43 15.33
CA LYS A 78 -0.30 -1.63 16.55
C LYS A 78 -0.75 -3.09 16.73
N CYS A 79 -0.84 -3.85 15.65
CA CYS A 79 -1.28 -5.25 15.66
C CYS A 79 -0.16 -6.21 16.09
N ILE A 80 1.10 -5.81 15.93
CA ILE A 80 2.26 -6.63 16.30
C ILE A 80 2.86 -6.20 17.65
N ALA A 81 3.42 -7.15 18.37
CA ALA A 81 4.15 -6.86 19.60
C ALA A 81 5.46 -6.10 19.30
N LYS A 82 5.75 -5.06 20.09
CA LYS A 82 7.06 -4.37 20.13
C LYS A 82 7.52 -3.70 18.81
N ALA A 83 6.62 -3.06 18.06
CA ALA A 83 7.03 -2.23 16.93
C ALA A 83 7.76 -0.93 17.39
N THR A 84 9.05 -0.80 17.06
CA THR A 84 9.81 0.42 17.33
C THR A 84 9.55 1.49 16.28
N THR A 85 9.91 2.75 16.56
CA THR A 85 9.87 3.82 15.56
C THR A 85 10.75 3.53 14.36
N ASN A 86 11.96 3.02 14.58
CA ASN A 86 12.88 2.65 13.50
C ASN A 86 12.28 1.55 12.60
N TYR A 87 11.61 0.56 13.19
CA TYR A 87 10.96 -0.50 12.42
C TYR A 87 9.83 0.05 11.53
N LYS A 88 9.01 0.98 12.04
CA LYS A 88 7.93 1.61 11.26
C LYS A 88 8.50 2.41 10.08
N ASN A 89 9.49 3.26 10.32
CA ASN A 89 10.12 4.07 9.28
C ASN A 89 10.74 3.18 8.19
N TRP A 90 11.47 2.13 8.59
CA TRP A 90 12.03 1.17 7.64
C TRP A 90 10.94 0.45 6.84
N LEU A 91 9.83 0.07 7.48
CA LEU A 91 8.73 -0.62 6.80
C LEU A 91 7.97 0.32 5.84
N GLU A 92 7.84 1.60 6.17
CA GLU A 92 7.30 2.63 5.28
C GLU A 92 8.19 2.80 4.04
N GLU A 93 9.51 2.92 4.22
CA GLU A 93 10.47 3.00 3.12
C GLU A 93 10.48 1.73 2.25
N GLU A 94 10.45 0.55 2.89
CA GLU A 94 10.38 -0.74 2.20
C GLU A 94 9.10 -0.87 1.38
N TYR A 95 7.95 -0.49 1.95
CA TYR A 95 6.66 -0.50 1.26
C TYR A 95 6.72 0.37 0.00
N THR A 96 7.11 1.64 0.14
CA THR A 96 7.17 2.60 -0.97
C THR A 96 8.14 2.12 -2.05
N ARG A 97 9.32 1.64 -1.67
CA ARG A 97 10.32 1.12 -2.62
C ARG A 97 9.80 -0.09 -3.37
N ASN A 98 9.22 -1.07 -2.66
CA ASN A 98 8.71 -2.29 -3.30
C ASN A 98 7.53 -1.98 -4.22
N LEU A 99 6.65 -1.03 -3.86
CA LEU A 99 5.55 -0.59 -4.69
C LEU A 99 6.04 0.07 -5.99
N LYS A 100 7.00 1.00 -5.92
CA LYS A 100 7.60 1.62 -7.11
C LYS A 100 8.30 0.58 -7.99
N THR A 101 9.01 -0.38 -7.41
CA THR A 101 9.62 -1.48 -8.16
C THR A 101 8.57 -2.33 -8.87
N ALA A 102 7.50 -2.73 -8.17
CA ALA A 102 6.44 -3.56 -8.75
C ALA A 102 5.70 -2.84 -9.90
N LEU A 103 5.40 -1.54 -9.74
CA LEU A 103 4.81 -0.72 -10.78
C LEU A 103 5.73 -0.60 -12.00
N ARG A 104 7.03 -0.37 -11.79
CA ARG A 104 8.00 -0.32 -12.89
C ARG A 104 8.00 -1.60 -13.72
N HIS A 105 7.98 -2.76 -13.07
CA HIS A 105 7.89 -4.02 -13.79
C HIS A 105 6.58 -4.12 -14.58
N ALA A 106 5.45 -3.81 -13.95
CA ALA A 106 4.15 -3.91 -14.60
C ALA A 106 3.97 -2.99 -15.82
N PHE A 107 4.57 -1.79 -15.83
CA PHE A 107 4.52 -0.88 -16.98
C PHE A 107 5.61 -1.13 -18.03
N ASN A 108 6.72 -1.80 -17.67
CA ASN A 108 7.76 -2.19 -18.62
C ASN A 108 7.43 -3.50 -19.35
N ASP A 109 6.61 -4.37 -18.76
CA ASP A 109 6.18 -5.64 -19.33
C ASP A 109 4.94 -5.48 -20.26
N ASN A 110 4.41 -4.25 -20.40
CA ASN A 110 3.27 -3.89 -21.27
C ASN A 110 3.72 -3.22 -22.58
#